data_AF-A0A928KCP1-F1
#
_entry.id   AF-A0A928KCP1-F1
#
_cell.length_a   1.000
_cell.length_b   1.000
_cell.length_c   1.000
_cell.angle_alpha   90.00
_cell.angle_beta   90.00
_cell.angle_gamma   90.00
#
_symmetry.space_group_name_H-M   'P 1'
#
loop_
_entity.id
_entity.type
_entity.pdbx_description
1 polymer ?
#
loop_
_entity_poly.entity_id
_entity_poly.type
_entity_poly.pdbx_seq_one_letter_code
_entity_poly.pdbx_strand_id
1 'polypeptide(L)' 'MDPAQQWKRIRSVCATDGAQGKKVYGVQVVCGEIVWRFEDVDASARRVERLVALLNEEQPEPCHWEAIVEDYIEGGA' A
#
# COMPACT_ATOMS: atom_id res chain seq x y z
N MET A 1 -0.66 6.79 24.12
CA MET A 1 -0.73 5.58 23.28
C MET A 1 -1.04 6.07 21.90
N ASP A 2 -0.04 6.04 21.03
CA ASP A 2 -0.27 6.27 19.62
C ASP A 2 -1.25 5.21 19.10
N PRO A 3 -2.24 5.58 18.28
CA PRO A 3 -3.17 4.62 17.73
C PRO A 3 -2.41 3.55 16.94
N ALA A 4 -2.71 2.28 17.22
CA ALA A 4 -2.08 1.17 16.52
C ALA A 4 -2.38 1.27 15.02
N GLN A 5 -1.32 1.19 14.21
CA GLN A 5 -1.43 1.21 12.75
C GLN A 5 -1.83 -0.18 12.27
N GLN A 6 -2.88 -0.26 11.44
CA GLN A 6 -3.30 -1.52 10.84
C GLN A 6 -3.20 -1.45 9.32
N TRP A 7 -2.17 -2.11 8.77
CA TRP A 7 -1.95 -2.21 7.34
C TRP A 7 -2.67 -3.42 6.76
N LYS A 8 -3.32 -3.25 5.61
CA LYS A 8 -3.96 -4.33 4.86
C LYS A 8 -3.82 -4.14 3.36
N ARG A 9 -3.81 -5.25 2.63
CA ARG A 9 -3.92 -5.23 1.17
C ARG A 9 -5.36 -4.86 0.78
N ILE A 10 -5.48 -4.02 -0.23
CA ILE A 10 -6.73 -3.76 -0.92
C ILE A 10 -6.60 -4.22 -2.37
N ARG A 11 -7.74 -4.58 -2.98
CA ARG A 11 -7.80 -4.89 -4.39
C ARG A 11 -8.36 -3.67 -5.11
N SER A 12 -7.65 -3.22 -6.14
CA SER A 12 -8.09 -2.12 -6.97
C SER A 12 -8.00 -2.50 -8.46
N VAL A 13 -8.32 -1.54 -9.32
CA VAL A 13 -8.19 -1.62 -10.77
C VAL A 13 -7.32 -0.46 -11.22
N CYS A 14 -6.39 -0.72 -12.14
CA CYS A 14 -5.52 0.34 -12.65
C CYS A 14 -6.40 1.39 -13.33
N ALA A 15 -6.27 2.65 -12.90
CA ALA A 15 -7.05 3.78 -13.41
C ALA A 15 -6.40 4.41 -14.66
N THR A 16 -5.16 4.02 -14.98
CA THR A 16 -4.35 4.61 -16.05
C THR A 16 -4.94 4.31 -17.44
N ASP A 17 -5.10 5.35 -18.24
CA ASP A 17 -5.55 5.26 -19.63
C ASP A 17 -4.63 4.34 -20.45
N GLY A 18 -5.22 3.31 -21.08
CA GLY A 18 -4.50 2.27 -21.84
C GLY A 18 -4.24 0.95 -21.07
N ALA A 19 -4.43 0.91 -19.75
CA ALA A 19 -4.35 -0.30 -18.92
C ALA A 19 -5.61 -0.56 -18.08
N GLN A 20 -6.68 0.20 -18.32
CA GLN A 20 -7.97 0.09 -17.62
C GLN A 20 -8.45 -1.36 -17.55
N GLY A 21 -8.78 -1.78 -16.32
CA GLY A 21 -9.32 -3.12 -16.04
C GLY A 21 -8.26 -4.17 -15.68
N LYS A 22 -6.96 -3.86 -15.74
CA LYS A 22 -5.94 -4.73 -15.16
C LYS A 22 -6.08 -4.75 -13.64
N LYS A 23 -6.08 -5.95 -13.06
CA LYS A 23 -6.12 -6.14 -11.60
C LYS A 23 -4.82 -5.62 -11.03
N VAL A 24 -4.92 -4.62 -10.16
CA VAL A 24 -3.81 -4.13 -9.35
C VAL A 24 -4.17 -4.27 -7.89
N TYR A 25 -3.15 -4.24 -7.06
CA TYR A 25 -3.29 -4.33 -5.63
C TYR A 25 -2.65 -3.12 -5.01
N GLY A 26 -3.27 -2.69 -3.92
CA GLY A 26 -2.89 -1.52 -3.17
C GLY A 26 -2.74 -1.85 -1.69
N VAL A 27 -2.36 -0.86 -0.91
CA VAL A 27 -2.30 -0.94 0.55
C VAL A 27 -3.22 0.10 1.18
N GLN A 28 -3.80 -0.25 2.32
CA GLN A 28 -4.53 0.68 3.17
C GLN A 28 -3.95 0.60 4.57
N VAL A 29 -3.78 1.76 5.22
CA VAL A 29 -3.51 1.85 6.66
C VAL A 29 -4.66 2.55 7.37
N VAL A 30 -5.02 2.04 8.55
CA VAL A 30 -5.92 2.69 9.49
C VAL A 30 -5.10 3.05 10.73
N CYS A 31 -5.09 4.33 11.08
CA CYS A 31 -4.38 4.86 12.23
C CYS A 31 -5.34 5.79 13.00
N GLY A 32 -6.03 5.21 13.98
CA GLY A 32 -7.12 5.90 14.70
C GLY A 32 -8.26 6.25 13.75
N GLU A 33 -8.55 7.54 13.58
CA GLU A 33 -9.58 8.05 12.66
C GLU A 33 -9.06 8.26 11.23
N ILE A 34 -7.75 8.19 11.03
CA ILE A 34 -7.12 8.46 9.73
C ILE A 34 -7.07 7.17 8.93
N VAL A 35 -7.56 7.22 7.69
CA VAL A 35 -7.47 6.12 6.73
C VAL A 35 -6.73 6.61 5.49
N TRP A 36 -5.59 5.96 5.19
CA TRP A 36 -4.81 6.21 3.97
C TRP A 36 -4.91 5.02 3.03
N ARG A 37 -4.96 5.29 1.72
CA ARG A 37 -5.09 4.29 0.68
C ARG A 37 -4.15 4.60 -0.48
N PHE A 38 -3.37 3.60 -0.87
CA PHE A 38 -2.59 3.58 -2.09
C PHE A 38 -3.18 2.49 -2.97
N GLU A 39 -3.88 2.86 -4.04
CA GLU A 39 -4.72 1.92 -4.79
C GLU A 39 -3.95 1.19 -5.92
N ASP A 40 -2.86 1.77 -6.41
CA ASP A 40 -2.07 1.25 -7.53
C ASP A 40 -0.60 1.06 -7.11
N VAL A 41 -0.32 -0.05 -6.40
CA VAL A 41 1.03 -0.36 -5.89
C VAL A 41 1.71 -1.42 -6.75
N ASP A 42 1.06 -2.57 -6.98
CA ASP A 42 1.64 -3.61 -7.85
C ASP A 42 0.53 -4.52 -8.40
N ALA A 43 0.75 -5.08 -9.60
CA ALA A 43 -0.16 -6.07 -10.20
C ALA A 43 -0.15 -7.43 -9.49
N SER A 44 0.86 -7.73 -8.68
CA SER A 44 1.07 -8.98 -7.96
C SER A 44 0.59 -8.90 -6.51
N ALA A 45 -0.47 -9.64 -6.18
CA ALA A 45 -1.01 -9.69 -4.82
C ALA A 45 0.04 -10.13 -3.79
N ARG A 46 0.89 -11.10 -4.14
CA ARG A 46 1.91 -11.67 -3.24
C ARG A 46 2.98 -10.64 -2.89
N ARG A 47 3.30 -9.76 -3.82
CA ARG A 47 4.25 -8.66 -3.64
C ARG A 47 3.70 -7.64 -2.64
N VAL A 48 2.47 -7.20 -2.87
CA VAL A 48 1.77 -6.28 -1.97
C VAL A 48 1.53 -6.90 -0.59
N GLU A 49 1.26 -8.20 -0.50
CA GLU A 49 1.14 -8.89 0.80
C GLU A 49 2.44 -8.88 1.60
N ARG A 50 3.60 -9.03 0.95
CA ARG A 50 4.90 -8.88 1.63
C ARG A 50 5.13 -7.45 2.12
N LEU A 51 4.77 -6.45 1.31
CA LEU A 51 4.85 -5.05 1.72
C LEU A 51 3.97 -4.78 2.94
N VAL A 52 2.73 -5.27 2.94
CA VAL A 52 1.82 -5.13 4.09
C VAL A 52 2.36 -5.80 5.34
N ALA A 53 2.98 -6.97 5.21
CA ALA A 53 3.61 -7.65 6.35
C ALA A 53 4.77 -6.82 6.92
N LEU A 54 5.65 -6.30 6.06
CA LEU A 54 6.74 -5.40 6.45
C LEU A 54 6.23 -4.14 7.14
N LEU A 55 5.21 -3.48 6.60
CA LEU A 55 4.64 -2.26 7.18
C LEU A 55 3.96 -2.49 8.54
N ASN A 56 3.34 -3.65 8.75
CA ASN A 56 2.81 -4.03 10.07
C ASN A 56 3.91 -4.38 11.08
N GLU A 57 5.05 -4.89 10.64
CA GLU A 57 6.19 -5.23 11.49
C GLU A 57 6.95 -3.96 11.92
N GLU A 58 7.30 -3.11 10.96
CA GLU A 58 8.10 -1.90 11.17
C GLU A 58 7.28 -0.75 11.79
N GLN A 59 5.96 -0.72 11.58
CA GLN A 59 5.06 0.37 11.99
C GLN A 59 5.65 1.78 11.73
N PRO A 60 5.99 2.10 10.46
CA PRO A 60 6.66 3.35 10.14
C PRO A 60 5.79 4.57 10.51
N GLU A 61 6.44 5.70 10.77
CA GLU A 61 5.74 6.95 11.05
C GLU A 61 4.94 7.45 9.82
N PRO A 62 3.79 8.13 10.02
CA PRO A 62 2.94 8.62 8.93
C PRO A 62 3.62 9.45 7.85
N CYS A 63 4.66 10.21 8.22
CA CYS A 63 5.46 11.00 7.28
C CYS A 63 6.26 10.16 6.27
N HIS A 64 6.50 8.88 6.56
CA HIS A 64 7.30 8.00 5.71
C HIS A 64 6.44 7.04 4.86
N TRP A 65 5.13 6.98 5.10
CA TRP A 65 4.25 6.02 4.43
C TRP A 65 4.29 6.12 2.91
N GLU A 66 4.16 7.34 2.38
CA GLU A 66 4.19 7.60 0.95
C GLU A 66 5.54 7.22 0.34
N ALA A 67 6.64 7.71 0.92
CA ALA A 67 7.99 7.43 0.43
C ALA A 67 8.32 5.92 0.39
N ILE A 68 7.89 5.15 1.40
CA ILE A 68 8.11 3.69 1.43
C ILE A 68 7.32 3.00 0.32
N VAL A 69 6.06 3.42 0.09
CA VAL A 69 5.21 2.84 -0.96
C VAL A 69 5.74 3.21 -2.35
N GLU A 70 6.18 4.44 -2.56
CA GLU A 70 6.79 4.89 -3.82
C GLU A 70 8.09 4.15 -4.13
N ASP A 71 9.01 4.05 -3.17
CA ASP A 71 10.27 3.30 -3.32
C ASP A 71 10.01 1.82 -3.68
N TYR A 72 8.96 1.22 -3.10
CA TYR A 72 8.54 -0.14 -3.44
C TYR A 72 8.08 -0.29 -4.90
N ILE A 73 7.34 0.70 -5.41
CA ILE A 73 6.85 0.72 -6.79
C ILE A 73 8.03 0.87 -7.75
N GLU A 74 8.96 1.78 -7.47
CA GLU A 74 10.12 2.06 -8.31
C GLU A 74 11.18 0.95 -8.28
N GLY A 75 11.50 0.41 -7.10
CA GLY A 75 12.45 -0.69 -6.91
C GLY A 75 11.94 -2.06 -7.40
N GLY A 76 10.72 -2.07 -7.94
CA GLY A 76 9.96 -3.26 -8.22
C GLY A 76 9.85 -3.71 -9.68
N ALA A 77 10.41 -2.95 -10.62
CA ALA A 77 10.32 -3.18 -12.06
C ALA A 77 11.31 -4.22 -12.59
#